data_AF-A0A527ZE27-F1
#
_entry.id   AF-A0A527ZE27-F1
#
_cell.length_a   1.000
_cell.length_b   1.000
_cell.length_c   1.000
_cell.angle_alpha   90.00
_cell.angle_beta   90.00
_cell.angle_gamma   90.00
#
_symmetry.space_group_name_H-M   'P 1'
#
loop_
_entity.id
_entity.type
_entity.pdbx_description
1 polymer ?
#
loop_
_entity_poly.entity_id
_entity_poly.type
_entity_poly.pdbx_seq_one_letter_code
_entity_poly.pdbx_strand_id
1 'polypeptide(L)'
;PLASTLFALGIVGTGLLAVSVLAGSAAYAIGEALRWPTGLTRKPMKAKAFNGTIMFATVIGAVLNFTPINPIKALVWTAVINGIVAVPVMGIMMYFATRRDVLGQFVVTGVLKWLGWLTTVMMAVAVVTMGVAAFA
;
A
#
# COMPACT_ATOMS: atom_id res chain seq x y z
N PRO A 1 29.06 15.26 3.05
CA PRO A 1 28.55 15.35 1.65
C PRO A 1 28.12 14.01 1.05
N LEU A 2 28.89 12.92 1.17
CA LEU A 2 28.50 11.62 0.62
C LEU A 2 27.26 11.01 1.30
N ALA A 3 27.14 11.12 2.63
CA ALA A 3 25.99 10.60 3.38
C ALA A 3 24.66 11.29 3.00
N SER A 4 24.68 12.61 2.79
CA SER A 4 23.49 13.37 2.38
C SER A 4 23.07 13.04 0.95
N THR A 5 24.04 12.86 0.05
CA THR A 5 23.75 12.45 -1.33
C THR A 5 23.21 11.03 -1.37
N LEU A 6 23.80 10.09 -0.63
CA LEU A 6 23.34 8.70 -0.58
C LEU A 6 21.92 8.60 0.01
N PHE A 7 21.63 9.39 1.05
CA PHE A 7 20.29 9.49 1.63
C PHE A 7 19.28 10.04 0.63
N ALA A 8 19.60 11.14 -0.05
CA ALA A 8 18.73 11.71 -1.08
C ALA A 8 18.48 10.73 -2.24
N LEU A 9 19.51 10.02 -2.69
CA LEU A 9 19.41 9.01 -3.75
C LEU A 9 18.52 7.84 -3.31
N GLY A 10 18.62 7.41 -2.05
CA GLY A 10 17.74 6.42 -1.45
C GLY A 10 16.27 6.84 -1.43
N ILE A 11 15.98 8.07 -0.97
CA ILE A 11 14.61 8.61 -0.94
C ILE A 11 14.01 8.76 -2.35
N VAL A 12 14.81 9.18 -3.33
CA VAL A 12 14.37 9.24 -4.73
C VAL A 12 14.11 7.83 -5.28
N GLY A 13 14.99 6.87 -4.98
CA GLY A 13 14.84 5.48 -5.39
C GLY A 13 13.57 4.82 -4.84
N THR A 14 13.29 5.01 -3.54
CA THR A 14 12.04 4.48 -2.93
C THR A 14 10.80 5.15 -3.52
N GLY A 15 10.85 6.44 -3.81
CA GLY A 15 9.78 7.17 -4.48
C GLY A 15 9.47 6.61 -5.87
N LEU A 16 10.48 6.35 -6.70
CA LEU A 16 10.30 5.78 -8.06
C LEU A 16 9.67 4.37 -8.03
N LEU A 17 10.11 3.53 -7.09
CA LEU A 17 9.53 2.19 -6.90
C LEU A 17 8.09 2.27 -6.39
N ALA A 18 7.81 3.15 -5.42
CA ALA A 18 6.48 3.32 -4.87
C ALA A 18 5.50 3.83 -5.93
N VAL A 19 5.87 4.87 -6.68
CA VAL A 19 5.00 5.47 -7.71
C VAL A 19 4.62 4.44 -8.76
N SER A 20 5.57 3.65 -9.28
CA SER A 20 5.26 2.66 -10.34
C SER A 20 4.33 1.54 -9.87
N VAL A 21 4.57 0.98 -8.67
CA VAL A 21 3.77 -0.12 -8.13
C VAL A 21 2.39 0.35 -7.64
N LEU A 22 2.31 1.49 -6.93
CA LEU A 22 1.02 2.05 -6.49
C LEU A 22 0.20 2.56 -7.67
N ALA A 23 0.82 3.21 -8.66
CA ALA A 23 0.14 3.63 -9.88
C ALA A 23 -0.50 2.43 -10.60
N GLY A 24 0.28 1.36 -10.78
CA GLY A 24 -0.20 0.14 -11.45
C GLY A 24 -1.36 -0.52 -10.70
N SER A 25 -1.22 -0.72 -9.39
CA SER A 25 -2.24 -1.36 -8.55
C SER A 25 -3.49 -0.50 -8.38
N ALA A 26 -3.37 0.80 -8.17
CA ALA A 26 -4.50 1.72 -8.06
C ALA A 26 -5.28 1.83 -9.37
N ALA A 27 -4.58 1.92 -10.50
CA ALA A 27 -5.24 1.98 -11.80
C ALA A 27 -5.94 0.66 -12.14
N TYR A 28 -5.39 -0.48 -11.73
CA TYR A 28 -6.05 -1.78 -11.84
C TYR A 28 -7.32 -1.85 -10.97
N ALA A 29 -7.22 -1.46 -9.69
CA ALA A 29 -8.34 -1.45 -8.75
C ALA A 29 -9.49 -0.54 -9.21
N ILE A 30 -9.17 0.66 -9.72
CA ILE A 30 -10.17 1.60 -10.27
C ILE A 30 -10.80 1.04 -11.56
N GLY A 31 -9.99 0.43 -12.43
CA GLY A 31 -10.49 -0.21 -13.65
C GLY A 31 -11.48 -1.34 -13.37
N GLU A 32 -11.15 -2.17 -12.38
CA GLU A 32 -11.99 -3.29 -11.94
C GLU A 32 -13.27 -2.80 -11.22
N ALA A 33 -13.15 -1.79 -10.35
CA ALA A 33 -14.30 -1.19 -9.66
C ALA A 33 -15.30 -0.52 -10.60
N LEU A 34 -14.84 0.08 -11.70
CA LEU A 34 -15.70 0.70 -12.71
C LEU A 34 -16.34 -0.32 -13.69
N ARG A 35 -16.07 -1.63 -13.52
CA ARG A 35 -16.45 -2.70 -14.47
C ARG A 35 -16.06 -2.38 -15.91
N TRP A 36 -15.07 -1.51 -16.11
CA TRP A 36 -14.50 -1.29 -17.44
C TRP A 36 -13.81 -2.60 -17.84
N PRO A 37 -13.90 -3.09 -19.08
CA PRO A 37 -13.23 -4.32 -19.49
C PRO A 37 -11.73 -4.33 -19.16
N THR A 38 -11.39 -4.90 -18.01
CA THR A 38 -10.04 -5.11 -17.49
C THR A 38 -9.68 -6.58 -17.67
N GLY A 39 -8.64 -6.84 -18.45
CA GLY A 39 -8.11 -8.18 -18.66
C GLY A 39 -6.74 -8.13 -19.32
N LEU A 40 -5.77 -8.87 -18.77
CA LEU A 40 -4.38 -9.00 -19.24
C LEU A 40 -4.26 -9.48 -20.71
N THR A 41 -5.35 -9.88 -21.35
CA THR A 41 -5.37 -10.39 -22.73
C THR A 41 -5.67 -9.31 -23.79
N ARG A 42 -5.95 -8.05 -23.43
CA ARG A 42 -6.20 -6.99 -24.42
C ARG A 42 -5.48 -5.67 -24.15
N LYS A 43 -4.53 -5.39 -25.06
CA LYS A 43 -3.85 -4.14 -25.45
C LYS A 43 -3.61 -3.09 -24.35
N PRO A 44 -2.35 -2.79 -24.01
CA PRO A 44 -1.94 -1.83 -22.97
C PRO A 44 -2.19 -0.35 -23.34
N MET A 45 -2.93 -0.06 -24.43
CA MET A 45 -2.99 1.26 -25.07
C MET A 45 -4.41 1.85 -25.22
N LYS A 46 -5.40 1.38 -24.45
CA LYS A 46 -6.78 1.94 -24.51
C LYS A 46 -7.38 2.41 -23.18
N ALA A 47 -6.60 2.49 -22.10
CA ALA A 47 -7.10 2.99 -20.83
C ALA A 47 -6.69 4.46 -20.62
N LYS A 48 -7.48 5.39 -21.17
CA LYS A 48 -7.38 6.82 -20.79
C LYS A 48 -7.50 7.01 -19.26
N ALA A 49 -8.21 6.11 -18.58
CA ALA A 49 -8.30 6.06 -17.12
C ALA A 49 -6.99 5.66 -16.43
N PHE A 50 -6.18 4.76 -17.00
CA PHE A 50 -4.88 4.35 -16.43
C PHE A 50 -3.89 5.52 -16.44
N ASN A 51 -3.66 6.10 -17.62
CA ASN A 51 -2.81 7.28 -17.74
C ASN A 51 -3.42 8.51 -17.05
N GLY A 52 -4.75 8.62 -17.00
CA GLY A 52 -5.45 9.67 -16.26
C GLY A 52 -5.21 9.60 -14.75
N THR A 53 -5.32 8.42 -14.14
CA THR A 53 -5.03 8.23 -12.70
C THR A 53 -3.56 8.49 -12.38
N ILE A 54 -2.63 8.04 -13.23
CA ILE A 54 -1.21 8.32 -13.04
C ILE A 54 -0.92 9.81 -13.17
N MET A 55 -1.40 10.45 -14.24
CA MET A 55 -1.26 11.89 -14.45
C MET A 55 -1.86 12.67 -13.26
N PHE A 56 -3.04 12.28 -12.79
CA PHE A 56 -3.70 12.91 -11.66
C PHE A 56 -2.92 12.72 -10.35
N ALA A 57 -2.44 11.51 -10.08
CA ALA A 57 -1.60 11.21 -8.91
C ALA A 57 -0.27 11.99 -8.94
N THR A 58 0.37 12.09 -10.11
CA THR A 58 1.60 12.87 -10.31
C THR A 58 1.34 14.37 -10.13
N VAL A 59 0.23 14.89 -10.68
CA VAL A 59 -0.14 16.31 -10.52
C VAL A 59 -0.46 16.61 -9.06
N ILE A 60 -1.21 15.77 -8.36
CA ILE A 60 -1.48 15.92 -6.93
C ILE A 60 -0.17 15.90 -6.13
N GLY A 61 0.71 14.93 -6.38
CA GLY A 61 2.02 14.85 -5.73
C GLY A 61 2.87 16.10 -5.98
N ALA A 62 2.85 16.63 -7.20
CA ALA A 62 3.53 17.88 -7.54
C ALA A 62 2.93 19.08 -6.81
N VAL A 63 1.60 19.19 -6.73
CA VAL A 63 0.90 20.26 -6.00
C VAL A 63 1.15 20.19 -4.49
N LEU A 64 1.25 18.99 -3.92
CA LEU A 64 1.59 18.80 -2.50
C LEU A 64 2.97 19.36 -2.14
N ASN A 65 3.92 19.40 -3.09
CA ASN A 65 5.23 20.02 -2.86
C ASN A 65 5.15 21.55 -2.68
N PHE A 66 4.11 22.19 -3.20
CA PHE A 66 3.86 23.63 -3.00
C PHE A 66 3.13 23.93 -1.69
N THR A 67 2.68 22.90 -0.97
CA THR A 67 2.01 23.07 0.33
C THR A 67 3.08 23.17 1.42
N PRO A 68 2.94 24.05 2.44
CA PRO A 68 3.91 24.22 3.52
C PRO A 68 4.04 23.01 4.48
N ILE A 69 3.51 21.85 4.11
CA ILE A 69 3.60 20.62 4.91
C ILE A 69 5.02 20.07 4.78
N ASN A 70 5.70 19.91 5.92
CA ASN A 70 7.00 19.26 5.95
C ASN A 70 6.89 17.83 5.38
N PRO A 71 7.61 17.49 4.29
CA PRO A 71 7.53 16.17 3.64
C PRO A 71 7.82 15.02 4.59
N ILE A 72 8.70 15.23 5.58
CA ILE A 72 9.01 14.22 6.60
C ILE A 72 7.78 13.95 7.47
N LYS A 73 7.04 14.98 7.86
CA LYS A 73 5.79 14.81 8.61
C LYS A 73 4.73 14.10 7.76
N ALA A 74 4.63 14.42 6.47
CA ALA A 74 3.72 13.75 5.55
C ALA A 74 4.07 12.26 5.38
N LEU A 75 5.37 11.93 5.30
CA LEU A 75 5.84 10.55 5.22
C LEU A 75 5.48 9.76 6.49
N VAL A 76 5.66 10.37 7.67
CA VAL A 76 5.28 9.76 8.95
C VAL A 76 3.77 9.53 9.02
N TRP A 77 2.95 10.51 8.65
CA TRP A 77 1.48 10.34 8.62
C TRP A 77 1.04 9.26 7.63
N THR A 78 1.67 9.19 6.45
CA THR A 78 1.40 8.15 5.47
C THR A 78 1.72 6.76 6.04
N ALA A 79 2.85 6.63 6.75
CA ALA A 79 3.22 5.37 7.40
C ALA A 79 2.25 4.98 8.53
N VAL A 80 1.77 5.96 9.30
CA VAL A 80 0.73 5.75 10.33
C VAL A 80 -0.56 5.22 9.72
N ILE A 81 -1.06 5.87 8.67
CA ILE A 81 -2.27 5.43 7.96
C ILE A 81 -2.07 4.02 7.39
N ASN A 82 -0.91 3.75 6.78
CA ASN A 82 -0.59 2.43 6.26
C ASN A 82 -0.57 1.36 7.37
N GLY A 83 -0.02 1.68 8.55
CA GLY A 83 -0.04 0.79 9.71
C GLY A 83 -1.47 0.44 10.17
N ILE A 84 -2.35 1.44 10.22
CA ILE A 84 -3.77 1.25 10.57
C ILE A 84 -4.48 0.37 9.53
N VAL A 85 -4.29 0.65 8.23
CA VAL A 85 -4.92 -0.09 7.13
C VAL A 85 -4.37 -1.50 6.98
N ALA A 86 -3.11 -1.73 7.34
CA ALA A 86 -2.48 -3.05 7.25
C ALA A 86 -3.18 -4.09 8.14
N VAL A 87 -3.68 -3.72 9.32
CA VAL A 87 -4.34 -4.64 10.26
C VAL A 87 -5.57 -5.34 9.66
N PRO A 88 -6.60 -4.63 9.15
CA PRO A 88 -7.75 -5.28 8.54
C PRO A 88 -7.37 -6.04 7.26
N VAL A 89 -6.47 -5.50 6.44
CA VAL A 89 -5.99 -6.18 5.21
C VAL A 89 -5.33 -7.51 5.54
N MET A 90 -4.43 -7.54 6.53
CA MET A 90 -3.78 -8.75 7.02
C MET A 90 -4.79 -9.73 7.63
N GLY A 91 -5.75 -9.24 8.42
CA GLY A 91 -6.81 -10.09 8.99
C GLY A 91 -7.63 -10.80 7.93
N ILE A 92 -8.05 -10.07 6.88
CA ILE A 92 -8.78 -10.62 5.74
C ILE A 92 -7.91 -11.60 4.95
N MET A 93 -6.65 -11.23 4.67
CA MET A 93 -5.72 -12.11 3.97
C MET A 93 -5.51 -13.42 4.73
N MET A 94 -5.30 -13.34 6.05
CA MET A 94 -5.06 -14.51 6.89
C MET A 94 -6.30 -15.41 7.00
N TYR A 95 -7.49 -14.79 7.01
CA TYR A 95 -8.76 -15.50 6.95
C TYR A 95 -8.90 -16.31 5.65
N PHE A 96 -8.61 -15.71 4.50
CA PHE A 96 -8.63 -16.41 3.21
C PHE A 96 -7.52 -17.46 3.09
N ALA A 97 -6.30 -17.13 3.54
CA ALA A 97 -5.13 -18.03 3.49
C ALA A 97 -5.30 -19.30 4.35
N THR A 98 -6.16 -19.24 5.37
CA THR A 98 -6.47 -20.38 6.24
C THR A 98 -7.61 -21.26 5.69
N ARG A 99 -8.38 -20.79 4.70
CA ARG A 99 -9.53 -21.53 4.15
C ARG A 99 -9.12 -22.46 3.02
N ARG A 100 -9.37 -23.77 3.22
CA ARG A 100 -9.24 -24.81 2.18
C ARG A 100 -10.16 -24.58 0.99
N ASP A 101 -11.30 -23.93 1.21
CA ASP A 101 -12.25 -23.63 0.13
C ASP A 101 -11.71 -22.61 -0.89
N VAL A 102 -10.71 -21.78 -0.50
CA VAL A 102 -10.16 -20.72 -1.35
C VAL A 102 -8.79 -21.11 -1.92
N LEU A 103 -7.91 -21.69 -1.09
CA LEU A 103 -6.54 -22.08 -1.49
C LEU A 103 -6.38 -23.57 -1.83
N GLY A 104 -7.42 -24.40 -1.64
CA GLY A 104 -7.36 -25.83 -1.91
C GLY A 104 -6.30 -26.56 -1.08
N GLN A 105 -5.27 -27.06 -1.75
CA GLN A 105 -4.14 -27.79 -1.15
C GLN A 105 -3.02 -26.87 -0.60
N PHE A 106 -3.00 -25.59 -0.97
CA PHE A 106 -1.95 -24.63 -0.57
C PHE A 106 -2.29 -23.83 0.69
N VAL A 107 -3.13 -24.39 1.58
CA VAL A 107 -3.54 -23.68 2.78
C VAL A 107 -2.39 -23.48 3.74
N VAL A 108 -2.33 -22.28 4.30
CA VAL A 108 -1.41 -21.92 5.37
C VAL A 108 -1.76 -22.72 6.63
N THR A 109 -0.93 -23.71 6.96
CA THR A 109 -1.11 -24.60 8.11
C THR A 109 0.13 -24.62 9.01
N GLY A 110 -0.05 -25.09 10.25
CA GLY A 110 1.04 -25.23 11.22
C GLY A 110 1.65 -23.90 11.67
N VAL A 111 2.98 -23.82 11.60
CA VAL A 111 3.78 -22.69 12.11
C VAL A 111 3.51 -21.39 11.37
N LEU A 112 3.31 -21.45 10.04
CA LEU A 112 3.04 -20.26 9.25
C LEU A 112 1.68 -19.62 9.58
N LYS A 113 0.69 -20.46 9.94
CA LYS A 113 -0.60 -19.97 10.44
C LYS A 113 -0.43 -19.24 11.78
N TRP A 114 0.33 -19.84 12.70
CA TRP A 114 0.56 -19.25 14.01
C TRP A 114 1.35 -17.94 13.92
N LEU A 115 2.43 -17.92 13.12
CA LEU A 115 3.21 -16.70 12.86
C LEU A 115 2.38 -15.60 12.19
N GLY A 116 1.57 -15.93 11.19
CA GLY A 116 0.72 -14.93 10.52
C GLY A 116 -0.36 -14.33 11.42
N TRP A 117 -0.93 -15.12 12.33
CA TRP A 117 -1.84 -14.60 13.36
C TRP A 117 -1.09 -13.79 14.42
N LEU A 118 0.11 -14.23 14.83
CA LEU A 118 0.95 -13.49 15.77
C LEU A 118 1.32 -12.11 15.23
N THR A 119 1.75 -12.01 13.96
CA THR A 119 2.07 -10.71 13.34
C THR A 119 0.84 -9.82 13.23
N THR A 120 -0.31 -10.38 12.86
CA THR A 120 -1.58 -9.62 12.80
C THR A 120 -1.96 -9.07 14.18
N VAL A 121 -1.84 -9.88 15.24
CA VAL A 121 -2.10 -9.44 16.62
C VAL A 121 -1.10 -8.38 17.06
N MET A 122 0.21 -8.57 16.80
CA MET A 122 1.23 -7.57 17.12
C MET A 122 0.96 -6.24 16.42
N MET A 123 0.58 -6.25 15.14
CA MET A 123 0.22 -5.04 14.41
C MET A 123 -1.04 -4.39 14.97
N ALA A 124 -2.06 -5.18 15.32
CA ALA A 124 -3.28 -4.67 15.94
C ALA A 124 -2.98 -3.99 17.29
N VAL A 125 -2.14 -4.61 18.12
CA VAL A 125 -1.70 -4.03 19.40
C VAL A 125 -0.96 -2.71 19.16
N ALA A 126 -0.03 -2.65 18.20
CA ALA A 126 0.72 -1.43 17.89
C ALA A 126 -0.20 -0.28 17.42
N VAL A 127 -1.23 -0.59 16.62
CA VAL A 127 -2.20 0.41 16.18
C VAL A 127 -3.09 0.89 17.33
N VAL A 128 -3.53 -0.03 18.19
CA VAL A 128 -4.33 0.31 19.39
C VAL A 128 -3.51 1.15 20.36
N THR A 129 -2.25 0.80 20.64
CA THR A 129 -1.39 1.59 21.54
C THR A 129 -1.10 2.96 20.97
N MET A 130 -0.86 3.08 19.65
CA MET A 130 -0.70 4.36 18.99
C MET A 130 -1.97 5.21 19.09
N GLY A 131 -3.15 4.60 18.93
CA GLY A 131 -4.44 5.27 19.12
C GLY A 131 -4.60 5.78 20.55
N VAL A 132 -4.38 4.91 21.54
CA VAL A 132 -4.48 5.27 22.97
C VAL A 132 -3.48 6.38 23.34
N ALA A 133 -2.24 6.29 22.87
CA ALA A 133 -1.21 7.30 23.11
C ALA A 133 -1.51 8.64 22.42
N ALA A 134 -2.30 8.66 21.35
CA ALA A 134 -2.74 9.89 20.70
C ALA A 134 -3.90 10.58 21.45
N PHE A 135 -4.60 9.87 22.35
CA PHE A 135 -5.70 10.39 23.17
C PHE A 135 -5.31 10.65 24.65
N ALA A 136 -4.06 10.38 25.04
CA ALA A 136 -3.50 10.66 26.36
C ALA A 136 -2.62 11.91 26.34
#